data_AF-A0A5J6HU22-F1
#
_entry.id   AF-A0A5J6HU22-F1
#
_cell.length_a   1.000
_cell.length_b   1.000
_cell.length_c   1.000
_cell.angle_alpha   90.00
_cell.angle_beta   90.00
_cell.angle_gamma   90.00
#
_symmetry.space_group_name_H-M   'P 1'
#
loop_
_entity.id
_entity.type
_entity.pdbx_description
1 polymer ?
#
loop_
_entity_poly.entity_id
_entity_poly.type
_entity_poly.pdbx_seq_one_letter_code
_entity_poly.pdbx_strand_id
1 'polypeptide(L)'
;MGFFDDLVLPEEPAAERTALVRLSPPGEGAARYAPPVDWFAPVLHSQLEVAGAGSHVRVVMTGWSLWPHAATLHLSVFRKARWRSADSGRQSGLRVGLLFCDGRRVTSLDPTVQRAVKWTRPDGEKSTAMTDQAVGLIPLDPGLHGSRRSLFKTDVDLYLAELPPPGKAHLVVEWPDEGIDETRTSIDTAALHASAARVLEVWPGLEPPDPAGQPGSFSTIEMGGPPGFLAPPLTGHQRMMLRRQEEERLRYEPRADWERMAYGDWGNAAVIRARLDGGAPPSTRAAGQESTPLHLAAERGAAEAVAALLAHGAEADARDEDEHTPLWYAACTVDEGSVRALISAGADVWTPQIGPWSPGRLLLTTPLAPLVAGLPGAVELPVEEAAAFREADALIAACGDRELWTEGLGLCFVRGLSEEEVIRRLGADPAKCPTADLEHGPFDLTDYDEPLRYAGVVSVPGAPGGCVITQEGYMPSDDAVLRAISAGTDAYGIYFNPKGGTFGTLARDGEVALSEEIDLWPDESAPAAHWHFRFWQRRHTFPHGANTLAYAAAMAGLRISDAQEAVERRSSRRWVELPPQLHDVP
;
A
#
# COMPACT_ATOMS: atom_id res chain seq x y z
N MET A 1 57.44 11.87 -8.58
CA MET A 1 56.84 12.59 -7.44
C MET A 1 55.82 13.54 -8.00
N GLY A 2 54.61 13.58 -7.42
CA GLY A 2 53.54 14.49 -7.81
C GLY A 2 52.64 13.88 -8.89
N PHE A 3 51.44 13.36 -8.63
CA PHE A 3 50.25 14.00 -8.02
C PHE A 3 49.57 14.94 -9.02
N PHE A 4 49.02 14.38 -10.12
CA PHE A 4 47.86 14.84 -10.93
C PHE A 4 47.80 13.96 -12.21
N ASP A 5 47.02 12.88 -12.17
CA ASP A 5 46.40 12.22 -13.35
C ASP A 5 45.40 11.08 -13.01
N ASP A 6 45.10 10.81 -11.74
CA ASP A 6 44.10 9.80 -11.36
C ASP A 6 42.75 10.44 -11.01
N LEU A 7 41.74 10.23 -11.87
CA LEU A 7 40.33 9.89 -11.56
C LEU A 7 39.38 10.33 -12.69
N VAL A 8 39.52 9.70 -13.85
CA VAL A 8 38.36 9.35 -14.68
C VAL A 8 38.55 7.89 -15.09
N LEU A 9 38.02 6.98 -14.28
CA LEU A 9 37.59 5.68 -14.78
C LEU A 9 36.07 5.73 -14.88
N PRO A 10 35.48 5.32 -16.01
CA PRO A 10 34.05 5.09 -16.07
C PRO A 10 33.74 3.94 -15.12
N GLU A 11 32.90 4.17 -14.11
CA GLU A 11 32.20 3.05 -13.49
C GLU A 11 31.28 2.47 -14.56
N GLU A 12 31.75 1.41 -15.23
CA GLU A 12 30.86 0.44 -15.86
C GLU A 12 29.83 0.03 -14.79
N PRO A 13 28.52 0.02 -15.10
CA PRO A 13 27.54 -0.48 -14.15
C PRO A 13 27.98 -1.88 -13.73
N ALA A 14 28.12 -2.11 -12.43
CA ALA A 14 28.47 -3.41 -11.88
C ALA A 14 27.62 -4.45 -12.60
N ALA A 15 28.26 -5.41 -13.29
CA ALA A 15 27.55 -6.43 -14.03
C ALA A 15 26.49 -7.02 -13.11
N GLU A 16 25.21 -6.73 -13.40
CA GLU A 16 24.10 -7.34 -12.69
C GLU A 16 24.36 -8.84 -12.75
N ARG A 17 24.69 -9.43 -11.60
CA ARG A 17 24.70 -10.88 -11.46
C ARG A 17 23.26 -11.30 -11.56
N THR A 18 22.75 -11.38 -12.78
CA THR A 18 21.46 -11.96 -13.11
C THR A 18 21.57 -13.43 -12.74
N ALA A 19 21.13 -13.75 -11.53
CA ALA A 19 21.00 -15.13 -11.09
C ALA A 19 19.83 -15.74 -11.84
N LEU A 20 20.12 -16.39 -12.97
CA LEU A 20 19.14 -17.16 -13.71
C LEU A 20 18.85 -18.45 -12.93
N VAL A 21 17.79 -18.45 -12.14
CA VAL A 21 17.30 -19.66 -11.48
C VAL A 21 16.43 -20.42 -12.48
N ARG A 22 16.85 -21.62 -12.90
CA ARG A 22 16.08 -22.47 -13.80
C ARG A 22 15.33 -23.53 -13.00
N LEU A 23 14.01 -23.56 -13.16
CA LEU A 23 13.17 -24.68 -12.73
C LEU A 23 13.60 -25.93 -13.51
N SER A 24 13.68 -27.07 -12.81
CA SER A 24 14.04 -28.37 -13.39
C SER A 24 13.01 -29.42 -12.95
N PRO A 25 12.82 -30.51 -13.73
CA PRO A 25 11.93 -31.58 -13.34
C PRO A 25 12.21 -32.08 -11.91
N PRO A 26 11.17 -32.41 -11.12
CA PRO A 26 11.36 -32.90 -9.77
C PRO A 26 12.18 -34.20 -9.82
N GLY A 27 13.33 -34.21 -9.13
CA GLY A 27 14.14 -35.42 -8.98
C GLY A 27 13.42 -36.50 -8.16
N GLU A 28 13.91 -37.75 -8.24
CA GLU A 28 13.42 -38.84 -7.40
C GLU A 28 13.52 -38.44 -5.92
N GLY A 29 12.36 -38.22 -5.26
CA GLY A 29 12.29 -37.81 -3.85
C GLY A 29 12.00 -36.33 -3.59
N ALA A 30 11.83 -35.47 -4.61
CA ALA A 30 11.49 -34.05 -4.39
C ALA A 30 10.17 -33.84 -3.64
N ALA A 31 9.16 -34.68 -3.89
CA ALA A 31 7.87 -34.64 -3.18
C ALA A 31 7.93 -35.26 -1.76
N ARG A 32 9.09 -35.71 -1.29
CA ARG A 32 9.20 -36.42 -0.02
C ARG A 32 9.04 -35.50 1.20
N TYR A 33 9.36 -34.22 1.03
CA TYR A 33 9.48 -33.25 2.13
C TYR A 33 8.53 -32.06 2.02
N ALA A 34 7.94 -31.81 0.84
CA ALA A 34 7.01 -30.72 0.61
C ALA A 34 6.11 -31.03 -0.61
N PRO A 35 4.90 -30.44 -0.69
CA PRO A 35 4.06 -30.55 -1.87
C PRO A 35 4.76 -29.95 -3.11
N PRO A 36 4.68 -30.60 -4.29
CA PRO A 36 5.38 -30.17 -5.51
C PRO A 36 4.62 -29.04 -6.22
N VAL A 37 4.41 -27.93 -5.51
CA VAL A 37 3.57 -26.78 -5.92
C VAL A 37 4.09 -26.06 -7.16
N ASP A 38 5.39 -26.13 -7.42
CA ASP A 38 6.02 -25.44 -8.56
C ASP A 38 5.90 -26.24 -9.87
N TRP A 39 5.47 -27.50 -9.79
CA TRP A 39 5.44 -28.43 -10.93
C TRP A 39 4.06 -28.95 -11.29
N PHE A 40 3.19 -29.11 -10.28
CA PHE A 40 1.84 -29.61 -10.46
C PHE A 40 0.81 -28.62 -9.94
N ALA A 41 -0.38 -28.62 -10.52
CA ALA A 41 -1.55 -27.95 -9.96
C ALA A 41 -2.40 -29.00 -9.23
N PRO A 42 -2.63 -28.86 -7.91
CA PRO A 42 -3.28 -29.91 -7.14
C PRO A 42 -4.78 -29.99 -7.47
N VAL A 43 -5.34 -31.18 -7.35
CA VAL A 43 -6.80 -31.36 -7.38
C VAL A 43 -7.34 -31.14 -5.99
N LEU A 44 -8.22 -30.15 -5.83
CA LEU A 44 -8.92 -29.91 -4.57
C LEU A 44 -10.10 -30.88 -4.45
N HIS A 45 -10.11 -31.68 -3.39
CA HIS A 45 -11.18 -32.61 -3.07
C HIS A 45 -11.83 -32.21 -1.75
N SER A 46 -13.01 -31.58 -1.83
CA SER A 46 -13.75 -31.14 -0.65
C SER A 46 -14.38 -32.34 0.08
N GLN A 47 -14.12 -32.44 1.38
CA GLN A 47 -14.78 -33.42 2.25
C GLN A 47 -15.05 -32.75 3.59
N LEU A 48 -16.30 -32.30 3.78
CA LEU A 48 -16.68 -31.52 4.96
C LEU A 48 -17.29 -32.44 6.03
N GLU A 49 -16.50 -32.79 7.03
CA GLU A 49 -16.94 -33.67 8.11
C GLU A 49 -16.44 -33.19 9.47
N VAL A 50 -17.24 -33.38 10.52
CA VAL A 50 -16.78 -33.11 11.89
C VAL A 50 -15.87 -34.26 12.29
N ALA A 51 -14.57 -33.97 12.32
CA ALA A 51 -13.54 -34.95 12.66
C ALA A 51 -13.38 -35.13 14.17
N GLY A 52 -13.79 -34.14 14.98
CA GLY A 52 -13.82 -34.24 16.44
C GLY A 52 -14.65 -33.12 17.08
N ALA A 53 -15.34 -33.40 18.18
CA ALA A 53 -16.20 -32.42 18.84
C ALA A 53 -16.09 -32.54 20.37
N GLY A 54 -15.70 -31.44 21.01
CA GLY A 54 -15.69 -31.27 22.44
C GLY A 54 -16.71 -30.21 22.87
N SER A 55 -16.76 -29.92 24.17
CA SER A 55 -17.70 -28.95 24.76
C SER A 55 -17.52 -27.53 24.21
N HIS A 56 -16.27 -27.14 23.92
CA HIS A 56 -15.89 -25.79 23.48
C HIS A 56 -15.08 -25.78 22.18
N VAL A 57 -14.74 -26.94 21.62
CA VAL A 57 -13.92 -27.07 20.41
C VAL A 57 -14.60 -27.96 19.39
N ARG A 58 -14.49 -27.60 18.10
CA ARG A 58 -14.86 -28.47 16.98
C ARG A 58 -13.70 -28.55 15.99
N VAL A 59 -13.32 -29.75 15.61
CA VAL A 59 -12.36 -30.04 14.55
C VAL A 59 -13.15 -30.49 13.34
N VAL A 60 -12.99 -29.76 12.24
CA VAL A 60 -13.70 -30.00 10.98
C VAL A 60 -12.69 -30.35 9.92
N MET A 61 -12.81 -31.52 9.30
CA MET A 61 -12.12 -31.81 8.05
C MET A 61 -12.79 -31.00 6.94
N THR A 62 -12.00 -30.24 6.19
CA THR A 62 -12.51 -29.35 5.13
C THR A 62 -12.21 -29.88 3.74
N GLY A 63 -11.20 -30.74 3.59
CA GLY A 63 -10.91 -31.44 2.35
C GLY A 63 -9.44 -31.78 2.17
N TRP A 64 -9.05 -32.01 0.92
CA TRP A 64 -7.73 -32.45 0.50
C TRP A 64 -7.20 -31.64 -0.68
N SER A 65 -5.89 -31.41 -0.72
CA SER A 65 -5.16 -31.07 -1.95
C SER A 65 -4.40 -32.29 -2.44
N LEU A 66 -4.64 -32.73 -3.67
CA LEU A 66 -4.09 -33.97 -4.20
C LEU A 66 -3.04 -33.68 -5.27
N TRP A 67 -1.94 -34.42 -5.18
CA TRP A 67 -0.78 -34.39 -6.08
C TRP A 67 -0.66 -35.78 -6.74
N PRO A 68 0.18 -35.96 -7.79
CA PRO A 68 0.20 -37.23 -8.53
C PRO A 68 0.47 -38.44 -7.62
N HIS A 69 1.31 -38.25 -6.59
CA HIS A 69 1.67 -39.30 -5.64
C HIS A 69 1.53 -38.90 -4.19
N ALA A 70 1.12 -37.67 -3.87
CA ALA A 70 1.10 -37.11 -2.52
C ALA A 70 -0.25 -36.43 -2.23
N ALA A 71 -0.52 -36.06 -0.98
CA ALA A 71 -1.74 -35.33 -0.61
C ALA A 71 -1.50 -34.33 0.53
N THR A 72 -2.40 -33.38 0.72
CA THR A 72 -2.46 -32.53 1.91
C THR A 72 -3.87 -32.61 2.48
N LEU A 73 -4.00 -33.01 3.74
CA LEU A 73 -5.26 -33.00 4.47
C LEU A 73 -5.46 -31.64 5.14
N HIS A 74 -6.64 -31.05 4.98
CA HIS A 74 -7.02 -29.76 5.56
C HIS A 74 -8.01 -29.95 6.71
N LEU A 75 -7.67 -29.40 7.88
CA LEU A 75 -8.52 -29.34 9.05
C LEU A 75 -8.71 -27.89 9.52
N SER A 76 -9.88 -27.57 10.03
CA SER A 76 -10.17 -26.32 10.73
C SER A 76 -10.63 -26.61 12.15
N VAL A 77 -9.92 -26.04 13.13
CA VAL A 77 -10.25 -26.11 14.55
C VAL A 77 -10.96 -24.82 14.94
N PHE A 78 -12.20 -24.93 15.39
CA PHE A 78 -13.01 -23.83 15.91
C PHE A 78 -13.10 -23.92 17.42
N ARG A 79 -12.90 -22.81 18.12
CA ARG A 79 -13.01 -22.72 19.59
C ARG A 79 -14.07 -21.70 19.98
N LYS A 80 -14.84 -21.99 21.03
CA LYS A 80 -15.83 -21.06 21.62
C LYS A 80 -15.24 -20.18 22.72
N ALA A 81 -14.20 -20.65 23.41
CA ALA A 81 -13.53 -19.96 24.51
C ALA A 81 -12.05 -20.32 24.54
N ARG A 82 -11.20 -19.42 25.08
CA ARG A 82 -9.75 -19.66 25.26
C ARG A 82 -9.47 -19.93 26.73
N TRP A 83 -8.97 -21.12 27.06
CA TRP A 83 -8.48 -21.43 28.39
C TRP A 83 -6.96 -21.32 28.42
N ARG A 84 -6.41 -20.36 29.19
CA ARG A 84 -5.01 -20.43 29.63
C ARG A 84 -4.99 -21.34 30.85
N SER A 85 -4.60 -22.61 30.68
CA SER A 85 -4.29 -23.44 31.85
C SER A 85 -3.16 -22.76 32.64
N ALA A 86 -3.35 -22.59 33.95
CA ALA A 86 -2.34 -22.00 34.83
C ALA A 86 -1.11 -22.91 35.02
N ASP A 87 -1.20 -24.17 34.58
CA ASP A 87 -0.15 -25.17 34.67
C ASP A 87 0.70 -25.19 33.40
N SER A 88 1.68 -24.30 33.32
CA SER A 88 2.61 -24.13 32.18
C SER A 88 3.58 -25.31 31.94
N GLY A 89 3.39 -26.45 32.62
CA GLY A 89 4.26 -27.62 32.56
C GLY A 89 3.77 -28.80 31.73
N ARG A 90 2.48 -28.86 31.37
CA ARG A 90 1.91 -30.00 30.63
C ARG A 90 1.48 -29.54 29.23
N GLN A 91 2.14 -30.06 28.20
CA GLN A 91 1.80 -29.72 26.82
C GLN A 91 0.49 -30.43 26.44
N SER A 92 -0.55 -29.65 26.20
CA SER A 92 -1.82 -30.07 25.61
C SER A 92 -1.80 -29.78 24.12
N GLY A 93 -2.31 -30.67 23.28
CA GLY A 93 -2.42 -30.39 21.84
C GLY A 93 -3.26 -31.40 21.09
N LEU A 94 -3.69 -30.99 19.90
CA LEU A 94 -4.45 -31.84 19.00
C LEU A 94 -3.56 -32.97 18.48
N ARG A 95 -4.05 -34.20 18.59
CA ARG A 95 -3.46 -35.37 17.95
C ARG A 95 -4.29 -35.74 16.73
N VAL A 96 -3.60 -35.96 15.62
CA VAL A 96 -4.23 -36.41 14.37
C VAL A 96 -3.46 -37.61 13.86
N GLY A 97 -4.15 -38.62 13.34
CA GLY A 97 -3.52 -39.74 12.68
C GLY A 97 -4.40 -40.37 11.60
N LEU A 98 -3.81 -41.26 10.81
CA LEU A 98 -4.49 -42.08 9.81
C LEU A 98 -4.33 -43.54 10.20
N LEU A 99 -5.44 -44.25 10.29
CA LEU A 99 -5.50 -45.69 10.52
C LEU A 99 -5.91 -46.38 9.22
N PHE A 100 -5.00 -47.18 8.66
CA PHE A 100 -5.21 -47.93 7.43
C PHE A 100 -5.82 -49.31 7.69
N CYS A 101 -6.41 -49.92 6.66
CA CYS A 101 -7.07 -51.21 6.75
C CYS A 101 -6.12 -52.37 7.08
N ASP A 102 -4.82 -52.21 6.85
CA ASP A 102 -3.78 -53.17 7.22
C ASP A 102 -3.32 -53.04 8.68
N GLY A 103 -3.97 -52.17 9.47
CA GLY A 103 -3.67 -51.95 10.87
C GLY A 103 -2.52 -50.98 11.13
N ARG A 104 -1.85 -50.47 10.09
CA ARG A 104 -0.85 -49.41 10.25
C ARG A 104 -1.56 -48.12 10.68
N ARG A 105 -1.09 -47.53 11.78
CA ARG A 105 -1.50 -46.20 12.26
C ARG A 105 -0.33 -45.24 12.10
N VAL A 106 -0.54 -44.14 11.40
CA VAL A 106 0.41 -43.03 11.29
C VAL A 106 -0.17 -41.87 12.08
N THR A 107 0.48 -41.43 13.15
CA THR A 107 0.08 -40.25 13.92
C THR A 107 0.95 -39.06 13.54
N SER A 108 0.48 -37.85 13.83
CA SER A 108 1.20 -36.59 13.64
C SER A 108 2.64 -36.73 14.12
N LEU A 109 3.60 -36.49 13.23
CA LEU A 109 5.03 -36.43 13.55
C LEU A 109 5.27 -35.38 14.63
N ASP A 110 6.17 -35.70 15.56
CA ASP A 110 6.62 -34.80 16.61
C ASP A 110 7.12 -33.48 16.00
N PRO A 111 6.41 -32.33 16.14
CA PRO A 111 7.07 -31.07 15.84
C PRO A 111 8.25 -30.94 16.80
N THR A 112 9.42 -30.56 16.29
CA THR A 112 10.53 -30.18 17.16
C THR A 112 10.37 -28.72 17.55
N VAL A 113 10.38 -28.43 18.85
CA VAL A 113 10.44 -27.05 19.33
C VAL A 113 11.87 -26.78 19.78
N GLN A 114 12.44 -25.67 19.32
CA GLN A 114 13.73 -25.21 19.81
C GLN A 114 13.60 -24.80 21.27
N ARG A 115 14.28 -25.54 22.15
CA ARG A 115 14.35 -25.23 23.57
C ARG A 115 15.76 -24.83 23.98
N ALA A 116 15.81 -23.77 24.76
CA ALA A 116 17.03 -23.26 25.34
C ALA A 116 17.40 -24.12 26.57
N VAL A 117 18.33 -25.04 26.40
CA VAL A 117 18.85 -25.90 27.47
C VAL A 117 20.06 -25.21 28.09
N LYS A 118 19.95 -24.88 29.38
CA LYS A 118 21.07 -24.35 30.15
C LYS A 118 22.02 -25.49 30.48
N TRP A 119 23.29 -25.31 30.16
CA TRP A 119 24.34 -26.26 30.51
C TRP A 119 25.59 -25.51 30.93
N THR A 120 26.45 -26.15 31.71
CA THR A 120 27.67 -25.53 32.21
C THR A 120 28.85 -26.11 31.44
N ARG A 121 29.66 -25.24 30.83
CA ARG A 121 30.89 -25.65 30.13
C ARG A 121 31.91 -26.23 31.11
N PRO A 122 32.91 -26.98 30.62
CA PRO A 122 33.96 -27.57 31.46
C PRO A 122 34.77 -26.56 32.29
N ASP A 123 34.80 -25.28 31.87
CA ASP A 123 35.42 -24.15 32.57
C ASP A 123 34.53 -23.58 33.70
N GLY A 124 33.33 -24.14 33.91
CA GLY A 124 32.39 -23.73 34.94
C GLY A 124 31.44 -22.61 34.50
N GLU A 125 31.54 -22.14 33.26
CA GLU A 125 30.71 -21.04 32.75
C GLU A 125 29.33 -21.56 32.32
N LYS A 126 28.25 -20.91 32.79
CA LYS A 126 26.88 -21.28 32.43
C LYS A 126 26.55 -20.76 31.03
N SER A 127 26.25 -21.66 30.11
CA SER A 127 25.86 -21.37 28.74
C SER A 127 24.46 -21.92 28.45
N THR A 128 23.89 -21.51 27.32
CA THR A 128 22.58 -21.97 26.88
C THR A 128 22.70 -22.47 25.45
N ALA A 129 22.37 -23.74 25.22
CA ALA A 129 22.34 -24.34 23.89
C ALA A 129 20.89 -24.44 23.41
N MET A 130 20.66 -24.18 22.13
CA MET A 130 19.35 -24.41 21.52
C MET A 130 19.29 -25.84 21.01
N THR A 131 18.31 -26.62 21.48
CA THR A 131 18.14 -28.02 21.08
C THR A 131 16.74 -28.26 20.55
N ASP A 132 16.62 -28.99 19.45
CA ASP A 132 15.33 -29.44 18.90
C ASP A 132 14.78 -30.62 19.73
N GLN A 133 13.61 -30.43 20.34
CA GLN A 133 12.91 -31.49 21.09
C GLN A 133 11.57 -31.85 20.44
N ALA A 134 11.38 -33.13 20.13
CA ALA A 134 10.14 -33.72 19.63
C ALA A 134 8.99 -33.61 20.66
N VAL A 135 7.80 -33.18 20.21
CA VAL A 135 6.68 -32.79 21.09
C VAL A 135 5.44 -33.71 21.03
N GLY A 136 5.23 -34.50 19.97
CA GLY A 136 4.11 -35.43 19.84
C GLY A 136 2.70 -34.83 19.84
N LEU A 137 2.59 -33.51 19.70
CA LEU A 137 1.35 -32.74 19.80
C LEU A 137 1.40 -31.54 18.86
N ILE A 138 0.31 -31.20 18.17
CA ILE A 138 0.22 -29.96 17.39
C ILE A 138 -0.06 -28.80 18.37
N PRO A 139 0.88 -27.85 18.58
CA PRO A 139 0.64 -26.71 19.45
C PRO A 139 -0.30 -25.73 18.74
N LEU A 140 -1.47 -25.52 19.31
CA LEU A 140 -2.51 -24.66 18.71
C LEU A 140 -2.69 -23.34 19.48
N ASP A 141 -1.69 -22.95 20.27
CA ASP A 141 -1.64 -21.67 20.98
C ASP A 141 -0.84 -20.62 20.16
N PRO A 142 -1.44 -19.47 19.80
CA PRO A 142 -0.73 -18.40 19.12
C PRO A 142 0.15 -17.64 20.13
N GLY A 143 1.46 -17.73 19.98
CA GLY A 143 2.43 -17.02 20.82
C GLY A 143 3.86 -16.92 20.24
N LEU A 144 4.15 -17.57 19.12
CA LEU A 144 5.44 -17.48 18.44
C LEU A 144 5.19 -17.11 16.98
N HIS A 145 5.43 -15.83 16.70
CA HIS A 145 5.45 -15.18 15.38
C HIS A 145 4.10 -14.71 14.82
N GLY A 146 4.10 -13.46 14.35
CA GLY A 146 2.94 -12.61 14.24
C GLY A 146 1.87 -13.11 13.26
N SER A 147 0.61 -13.02 13.69
CA SER A 147 -0.51 -12.82 12.78
C SER A 147 -1.73 -12.25 13.52
N ARG A 148 -2.37 -11.24 12.91
CA ARG A 148 -3.74 -10.82 13.20
C ARG A 148 -4.72 -11.71 12.41
N ARG A 149 -4.90 -12.97 12.80
CA ARG A 149 -6.04 -13.81 12.34
C ARG A 149 -6.65 -14.60 13.51
N SER A 150 -7.95 -14.85 13.38
CA SER A 150 -8.97 -15.10 14.44
C SER A 150 -8.53 -15.88 15.69
N LEU A 151 -8.87 -15.34 16.86
CA LEU A 151 -8.73 -15.98 18.19
C LEU A 151 -9.53 -17.29 18.34
N PHE A 152 -10.45 -17.57 17.42
CA PHE A 152 -11.44 -18.64 17.54
C PHE A 152 -11.34 -19.69 16.43
N LYS A 153 -10.41 -19.54 15.48
CA LYS A 153 -10.22 -20.48 14.38
C LYS A 153 -8.74 -20.71 14.08
N THR A 154 -8.33 -21.97 14.04
CA THR A 154 -6.99 -22.39 13.62
C THR A 154 -7.08 -23.39 12.46
N ASP A 155 -6.43 -23.08 11.34
CA ASP A 155 -6.35 -23.99 10.18
C ASP A 155 -5.07 -24.83 10.24
N VAL A 156 -5.21 -26.15 10.14
CA VAL A 156 -4.16 -27.17 10.27
C VAL A 156 -4.07 -27.97 8.96
N ASP A 157 -2.89 -27.96 8.34
CA ASP A 157 -2.61 -28.68 7.09
C ASP A 157 -1.60 -29.80 7.35
N LEU A 158 -1.89 -31.00 6.84
CA LEU A 158 -1.08 -32.21 7.07
C LEU A 158 -0.67 -32.81 5.72
N TYR A 159 0.61 -32.67 5.36
CA TYR A 159 1.12 -33.13 4.06
C TYR A 159 1.52 -34.60 4.07
N LEU A 160 0.81 -35.44 3.34
CA LEU A 160 1.15 -36.82 3.07
C LEU A 160 2.10 -36.94 1.88
N ALA A 161 3.33 -37.42 2.13
CA ALA A 161 4.32 -37.64 1.07
C ALA A 161 3.90 -38.73 0.07
N GLU A 162 3.00 -39.64 0.47
CA GLU A 162 2.36 -40.58 -0.44
C GLU A 162 0.84 -40.57 -0.26
N LEU A 163 0.10 -40.95 -1.30
CA LEU A 163 -1.36 -41.16 -1.18
C LEU A 163 -1.65 -42.29 -0.19
N PRO A 164 -2.75 -42.19 0.60
CA PRO A 164 -3.22 -43.29 1.42
C PRO A 164 -3.34 -44.58 0.59
N PRO A 165 -2.90 -45.75 1.07
CA PRO A 165 -3.02 -46.99 0.33
C PRO A 165 -4.49 -47.27 -0.01
N PRO A 166 -4.76 -47.88 -1.17
CA PRO A 166 -6.13 -48.21 -1.57
C PRO A 166 -6.77 -49.16 -0.56
N GLY A 167 -7.96 -48.80 -0.07
CA GLY A 167 -8.68 -49.53 0.97
C GLY A 167 -9.37 -48.62 1.99
N LYS A 168 -9.94 -49.20 3.05
CA LYS A 168 -10.59 -48.41 4.10
C LYS A 168 -9.54 -47.69 4.94
N ALA A 169 -9.59 -46.36 5.00
CA ALA A 169 -8.79 -45.56 5.92
C ALA A 169 -9.69 -44.76 6.86
N HIS A 170 -9.19 -44.47 8.06
CA HIS A 170 -9.87 -43.60 9.02
C HIS A 170 -8.93 -42.49 9.48
N LEU A 171 -9.39 -41.25 9.40
CA LEU A 171 -8.81 -40.14 10.15
C LEU A 171 -9.13 -40.34 11.63
N VAL A 172 -8.11 -40.27 12.46
CA VAL A 172 -8.21 -40.40 13.92
C VAL A 172 -7.86 -39.07 14.55
N VAL A 173 -8.78 -38.49 15.33
CA VAL A 173 -8.56 -37.22 16.03
C VAL A 173 -8.78 -37.41 17.52
N GLU A 174 -7.87 -36.87 18.34
CA GLU A 174 -7.94 -36.95 19.80
C GLU A 174 -7.45 -35.64 20.42
N TRP A 175 -8.17 -35.10 21.39
CA TRP A 175 -7.72 -33.96 22.21
C TRP A 175 -8.38 -33.99 23.60
N PRO A 176 -7.82 -34.78 24.53
CA PRO A 176 -8.47 -35.05 25.81
C PRO A 176 -8.68 -33.80 26.68
N ASP A 177 -7.73 -32.86 26.66
CA ASP A 177 -7.80 -31.64 27.48
C ASP A 177 -8.93 -30.68 27.04
N GLU A 178 -9.37 -30.75 25.78
CA GLU A 178 -10.52 -29.99 25.26
C GLU A 178 -11.80 -30.85 25.20
N GLY A 179 -11.76 -32.04 25.82
CA GLY A 179 -12.88 -32.98 25.91
C GLY A 179 -13.21 -33.67 24.59
N ILE A 180 -12.22 -33.88 23.72
CA ILE A 180 -12.36 -34.66 22.48
C ILE A 180 -11.71 -36.02 22.70
N ASP A 181 -12.53 -37.05 22.90
CA ASP A 181 -12.07 -38.44 22.90
C ASP A 181 -11.59 -38.88 21.50
N GLU A 182 -10.94 -40.05 21.40
CA GLU A 182 -10.51 -40.59 20.09
C GLU A 182 -11.73 -40.77 19.17
N THR A 183 -11.76 -39.99 18.10
CA THR A 183 -12.79 -39.98 17.07
C THR A 183 -12.24 -40.56 15.79
N ARG A 184 -13.09 -41.24 15.00
CA ARG A 184 -12.70 -41.90 13.75
C ARG A 184 -13.63 -41.49 12.62
N THR A 185 -13.06 -40.88 11.59
CA THR A 185 -13.78 -40.37 10.42
C THR A 185 -13.33 -41.16 9.20
N SER A 186 -14.27 -41.69 8.41
CA SER A 186 -13.94 -42.55 7.27
C SER A 186 -13.37 -41.74 6.10
N ILE A 187 -12.36 -42.27 5.42
CA ILE A 187 -11.74 -41.66 4.24
C ILE A 187 -11.95 -42.57 3.05
N ASP A 188 -12.52 -42.02 1.97
CA ASP A 188 -12.63 -42.69 0.69
C ASP A 188 -11.31 -42.57 -0.10
N THR A 189 -10.40 -43.51 0.15
CA THR A 189 -9.10 -43.52 -0.54
C THR A 189 -9.25 -43.74 -2.05
N ALA A 190 -10.29 -44.44 -2.51
CA ALA A 190 -10.51 -44.67 -3.94
C ALA A 190 -10.85 -43.35 -4.65
N ALA A 191 -11.67 -42.50 -4.03
CA ALA A 191 -11.97 -41.17 -4.55
C ALA A 191 -10.73 -40.26 -4.57
N LEU A 192 -9.84 -40.37 -3.57
CA LEU A 192 -8.57 -39.63 -3.55
C LEU A 192 -7.65 -40.07 -4.69
N HIS A 193 -7.46 -41.38 -4.90
CA HIS A 193 -6.66 -41.90 -6.02
C HIS A 193 -7.23 -41.51 -7.38
N ALA A 194 -8.54 -41.62 -7.57
CA ALA A 194 -9.19 -41.20 -8.81
C ALA A 194 -9.05 -39.70 -9.08
N SER A 195 -9.04 -38.88 -8.01
CA SER A 195 -8.87 -37.44 -8.11
C SER A 195 -7.40 -37.06 -8.37
N ALA A 196 -6.45 -37.75 -7.75
CA ALA A 196 -5.01 -37.55 -7.98
C ALA A 196 -4.59 -37.85 -9.43
N ALA A 197 -5.25 -38.81 -10.10
CA ALA A 197 -5.02 -39.11 -11.51
C ALA A 197 -5.42 -37.96 -12.47
N ARG A 198 -6.13 -36.94 -11.99
CA ARG A 198 -6.51 -35.75 -12.77
C ARG A 198 -5.64 -34.53 -12.49
N VAL A 199 -4.56 -34.70 -11.73
CA VAL A 199 -3.61 -33.62 -11.45
C VAL A 199 -2.95 -33.16 -12.75
N LEU A 200 -2.85 -31.84 -12.91
CA LEU A 200 -2.26 -31.23 -14.10
C LEU A 200 -0.80 -30.90 -13.82
N GLU A 201 0.09 -31.34 -14.70
CA GLU A 201 1.46 -30.85 -14.75
C GLU A 201 1.46 -29.46 -15.39
N VAL A 202 2.07 -28.49 -14.71
CA VAL A 202 2.05 -27.08 -15.13
C VAL A 202 3.01 -26.85 -16.30
N TRP A 203 4.14 -27.58 -16.33
CA TRP A 203 5.20 -27.42 -17.32
C TRP A 203 5.54 -28.74 -18.01
N PRO A 204 4.64 -29.28 -18.85
CA PRO A 204 4.87 -30.56 -19.52
C PRO A 204 6.06 -30.46 -20.48
N GLY A 205 7.00 -31.42 -20.39
CA GLY A 205 8.12 -31.55 -21.33
C GLY A 205 9.34 -30.68 -21.04
N LEU A 206 9.50 -30.17 -19.82
CA LEU A 206 10.73 -29.48 -19.42
C LEU A 206 11.90 -30.46 -19.38
N GLU A 207 12.96 -30.18 -20.15
CA GLU A 207 14.18 -30.98 -20.12
C GLU A 207 15.11 -30.53 -18.98
N PRO A 208 15.82 -31.46 -18.31
CA PRO A 208 16.82 -31.09 -17.31
C PRO A 208 17.90 -30.21 -17.95
N PRO A 209 18.38 -29.16 -17.26
CA PRO A 209 19.37 -28.24 -17.83
C PRO A 209 20.65 -28.98 -18.21
N ASP A 210 21.24 -28.59 -19.34
CA ASP A 210 22.52 -29.12 -19.84
C ASP A 210 23.62 -28.93 -18.78
N PRO A 211 24.26 -30.02 -18.29
CA PRO A 211 25.30 -29.94 -17.25
C PRO A 211 26.56 -29.18 -17.67
N ALA A 212 26.72 -28.78 -18.94
CA ALA A 212 27.86 -28.02 -19.42
C ALA A 212 27.85 -26.52 -19.03
N GLY A 213 26.74 -25.99 -18.51
CA GLY A 213 26.67 -24.63 -17.96
C GLY A 213 27.22 -24.58 -16.53
N GLN A 214 28.44 -24.09 -16.34
CA GLN A 214 29.12 -24.05 -15.03
C GLN A 214 28.21 -23.52 -13.90
N PRO A 215 27.89 -24.34 -12.87
CA PRO A 215 27.17 -23.85 -11.71
C PRO A 215 28.14 -23.05 -10.82
N GLY A 216 27.85 -21.77 -10.62
CA GLY A 216 28.35 -21.05 -9.45
C GLY A 216 27.90 -21.81 -8.21
N SER A 217 28.85 -22.11 -7.33
CA SER A 217 28.64 -22.87 -6.09
C SER A 217 27.44 -22.33 -5.31
N PHE A 218 26.35 -23.09 -5.29
CA PHE A 218 25.35 -23.02 -4.23
C PHE A 218 25.60 -24.21 -3.31
N SER A 219 25.81 -23.92 -2.02
CA SER A 219 25.89 -24.94 -0.99
C SER A 219 24.50 -25.53 -0.76
N THR A 220 24.21 -26.66 -1.38
CA THR A 220 23.07 -27.48 -0.98
C THR A 220 23.38 -28.06 0.39
N ILE A 221 22.69 -27.59 1.43
CA ILE A 221 22.74 -28.21 2.75
C ILE A 221 21.74 -29.37 2.72
N GLU A 222 22.21 -30.59 2.55
CA GLU A 222 21.44 -31.78 2.90
C GLU A 222 21.30 -31.85 4.43
N MET A 223 20.17 -31.34 4.95
CA MET A 223 19.76 -31.62 6.33
C MET A 223 19.06 -32.99 6.35
N GLY A 224 19.83 -34.04 6.65
CA GLY A 224 19.28 -35.34 6.99
C GLY A 224 18.51 -35.30 8.32
N GLY A 225 17.24 -35.72 8.29
CA GLY A 225 16.36 -36.01 9.45
C GLY A 225 15.29 -37.04 9.03
N PRO A 226 14.77 -37.88 9.94
CA PRO A 226 14.23 -39.21 9.62
C PRO A 226 12.91 -39.17 8.84
N PRO A 227 12.58 -40.27 8.11
CA PRO A 227 11.43 -40.33 7.22
C PRO A 227 10.15 -40.47 8.03
N GLY A 228 9.21 -39.57 7.81
CA GLY A 228 7.86 -39.74 8.29
C GLY A 228 6.92 -38.99 7.38
N PHE A 229 5.84 -39.65 7.03
CA PHE A 229 4.86 -39.37 6.01
C PHE A 229 4.11 -38.02 6.14
N LEU A 230 4.55 -37.08 7.01
CA LEU A 230 3.86 -35.83 7.35
C LEU A 230 4.82 -34.62 7.33
N ALA A 231 4.75 -33.74 6.31
CA ALA A 231 5.49 -32.46 6.31
C ALA A 231 4.70 -31.35 7.05
N PRO A 232 5.38 -30.31 7.59
CA PRO A 232 4.74 -29.26 8.37
C PRO A 232 3.75 -28.41 7.55
N PRO A 233 2.74 -27.79 8.20
CA PRO A 233 1.72 -26.96 7.53
C PRO A 233 2.34 -25.76 6.81
N LEU A 234 1.68 -25.35 5.70
CA LEU A 234 2.03 -24.12 5.01
C LEU A 234 2.00 -22.94 5.98
N THR A 235 3.06 -22.14 5.97
CA THR A 235 3.13 -20.90 6.73
C THR A 235 2.00 -19.95 6.30
N GLY A 236 1.61 -19.02 7.17
CA GLY A 236 0.61 -18.00 6.84
C GLY A 236 0.98 -17.20 5.58
N HIS A 237 2.27 -16.98 5.36
CA HIS A 237 2.81 -16.35 4.17
C HIS A 237 2.56 -17.18 2.90
N GLN A 238 2.85 -18.49 2.92
CA GLN A 238 2.65 -19.36 1.76
C GLN A 238 1.16 -19.46 1.36
N ARG A 239 0.25 -19.56 2.33
CA ARG A 239 -1.21 -19.56 2.06
C ARG A 239 -1.70 -18.23 1.52
N MET A 240 -1.14 -17.12 2.00
CA MET A 240 -1.43 -15.79 1.46
C MET A 240 -0.96 -15.69 0.01
N MET A 241 0.25 -16.16 -0.31
CA MET A 241 0.80 -16.14 -1.67
C MET A 241 -0.04 -16.98 -2.63
N LEU A 242 -0.40 -18.22 -2.27
CA LEU A 242 -1.25 -19.08 -3.11
C LEU A 242 -2.64 -18.49 -3.33
N ARG A 243 -3.24 -17.89 -2.28
CA ARG A 243 -4.52 -17.18 -2.43
C ARG A 243 -4.39 -15.99 -3.37
N ARG A 244 -3.31 -15.21 -3.25
CA ARG A 244 -3.07 -14.05 -4.11
C ARG A 244 -2.89 -14.47 -5.57
N GLN A 245 -2.19 -15.57 -5.82
CA GLN A 245 -2.01 -16.14 -7.16
C GLN A 245 -3.33 -16.66 -7.76
N GLU A 246 -4.16 -17.31 -6.96
CA GLU A 246 -5.49 -17.75 -7.39
C GLU A 246 -6.42 -16.57 -7.67
N GLU A 247 -6.41 -15.55 -6.79
CA GLU A 247 -7.15 -14.30 -6.98
C GLU A 247 -6.67 -13.56 -8.24
N GLU A 248 -5.36 -13.54 -8.52
CA GLU A 248 -4.76 -13.00 -9.74
C GLU A 248 -5.17 -13.79 -10.99
N ARG A 249 -5.26 -15.13 -10.92
CA ARG A 249 -5.73 -15.97 -12.03
C ARG A 249 -7.19 -15.69 -12.36
N LEU A 250 -8.06 -15.76 -11.35
CA LEU A 250 -9.51 -15.53 -11.50
C LEU A 250 -9.83 -14.10 -11.92
N ARG A 251 -8.90 -13.16 -11.73
CA ARG A 251 -9.04 -11.74 -12.09
C ARG A 251 -9.28 -11.53 -13.59
N TYR A 252 -8.65 -12.37 -14.42
CA TYR A 252 -8.66 -12.26 -15.89
C TYR A 252 -9.61 -13.24 -16.57
N GLU A 253 -10.37 -14.03 -15.80
CA GLU A 253 -11.37 -14.92 -16.36
C GLU A 253 -12.61 -14.14 -16.81
N PRO A 254 -13.19 -14.45 -17.99
CA PRO A 254 -14.40 -13.79 -18.44
C PRO A 254 -15.58 -14.00 -17.49
N ARG A 255 -16.24 -12.91 -17.09
CA ARG A 255 -17.42 -12.92 -16.22
C ARG A 255 -18.45 -11.90 -16.70
N ALA A 256 -19.72 -12.25 -16.59
CA ALA A 256 -20.85 -11.42 -17.02
C ALA A 256 -21.25 -10.30 -16.03
N ASP A 257 -20.36 -9.98 -15.08
CA ASP A 257 -20.63 -9.04 -13.99
C ASP A 257 -19.37 -8.25 -13.60
N TRP A 258 -19.58 -7.11 -12.94
CA TRP A 258 -18.52 -6.26 -12.35
C TRP A 258 -18.26 -6.58 -10.86
N GLU A 259 -18.75 -7.71 -10.34
CA GLU A 259 -18.57 -8.03 -8.92
C GLU A 259 -17.11 -8.35 -8.62
N ARG A 260 -16.70 -7.96 -7.40
CA ARG A 260 -15.34 -8.16 -6.86
C ARG A 260 -14.25 -7.37 -7.61
N MET A 261 -14.63 -6.34 -8.36
CA MET A 261 -13.71 -5.31 -8.82
C MET A 261 -13.28 -4.45 -7.63
N ALA A 262 -12.00 -4.43 -7.30
CA ALA A 262 -11.44 -3.45 -6.38
C ALA A 262 -11.26 -2.11 -7.13
N TYR A 263 -11.13 -1.00 -6.40
CA TYR A 263 -10.96 0.32 -7.02
C TYR A 263 -9.75 0.38 -7.99
N GLY A 264 -8.66 -0.33 -7.70
CA GLY A 264 -7.50 -0.42 -8.59
C GLY A 264 -7.74 -1.21 -9.88
N ASP A 265 -8.75 -2.08 -9.95
CA ASP A 265 -9.08 -2.88 -11.14
C ASP A 265 -9.54 -2.03 -12.32
N TRP A 266 -10.17 -0.89 -12.04
CA TRP A 266 -10.69 -0.01 -13.08
C TRP A 266 -9.58 0.64 -13.92
N GLY A 267 -8.33 0.58 -13.46
CA GLY A 267 -7.15 0.96 -14.24
C GLY A 267 -6.56 -0.15 -15.11
N ASN A 268 -7.07 -1.40 -15.01
CA ASN A 268 -6.51 -2.56 -15.71
C ASN A 268 -7.36 -2.94 -16.92
N ALA A 269 -6.90 -2.53 -18.11
CA ALA A 269 -7.62 -2.79 -19.36
C ALA A 269 -7.81 -4.29 -19.65
N ALA A 270 -6.90 -5.17 -19.23
CA ALA A 270 -7.04 -6.61 -19.46
C ALA A 270 -8.17 -7.21 -18.62
N VAL A 271 -8.30 -6.80 -17.35
CA VAL A 271 -9.42 -7.21 -16.48
C VAL A 271 -10.74 -6.71 -17.05
N ILE A 272 -10.80 -5.44 -17.47
CA ILE A 272 -12.01 -4.85 -18.06
C ILE A 272 -12.41 -5.57 -19.35
N ARG A 273 -11.46 -5.84 -20.27
CA ARG A 273 -11.73 -6.62 -21.49
C ARG A 273 -12.26 -8.01 -21.18
N ALA A 274 -11.65 -8.73 -20.23
CA ALA A 274 -12.15 -10.05 -19.83
C ALA A 274 -13.61 -9.99 -19.34
N ARG A 275 -13.98 -8.97 -18.54
CA ARG A 275 -15.37 -8.79 -18.09
C ARG A 275 -16.32 -8.49 -19.26
N LEU A 276 -15.92 -7.60 -20.17
CA LEU A 276 -16.72 -7.28 -21.36
C LEU A 276 -16.90 -8.50 -22.27
N ASP A 277 -15.84 -9.27 -22.52
CA ASP A 277 -15.88 -10.52 -23.29
C ASP A 277 -16.76 -11.59 -22.62
N GLY A 278 -16.84 -11.56 -21.28
CA GLY A 278 -17.73 -12.39 -20.48
C GLY A 278 -19.19 -11.93 -20.48
N GLY A 279 -19.51 -10.80 -21.12
CA GLY A 279 -20.86 -10.23 -21.22
C GLY A 279 -21.22 -9.25 -20.11
N ALA A 280 -20.25 -8.71 -19.36
CA ALA A 280 -20.52 -7.68 -18.37
C ALA A 280 -21.07 -6.41 -19.05
N PRO A 281 -22.17 -5.83 -18.55
CA PRO A 281 -22.81 -4.68 -19.19
C PRO A 281 -21.97 -3.40 -19.00
N PRO A 282 -21.57 -2.70 -20.07
CA PRO A 282 -20.61 -1.58 -20.01
C PRO A 282 -21.16 -0.32 -19.31
N SER A 283 -22.48 -0.17 -19.26
CA SER A 283 -23.15 1.02 -18.69
C SER A 283 -23.83 0.75 -17.35
N THR A 284 -23.70 -0.44 -16.77
CA THR A 284 -24.30 -0.73 -15.46
C THR A 284 -23.47 -0.10 -14.34
N ARG A 285 -24.11 0.68 -13.48
CA ARG A 285 -23.50 1.28 -12.30
C ARG A 285 -22.87 0.19 -11.42
N ALA A 286 -21.65 0.45 -10.95
CA ALA A 286 -20.91 -0.50 -10.13
C ALA A 286 -21.61 -0.72 -8.76
N ALA A 287 -21.45 -1.89 -8.15
CA ALA A 287 -22.09 -2.17 -6.88
C ALA A 287 -21.51 -1.26 -5.76
N GLY A 288 -22.36 -0.40 -5.19
CA GLY A 288 -21.99 0.50 -4.09
C GLY A 288 -21.46 1.88 -4.52
N GLN A 289 -21.48 2.20 -5.81
CA GLN A 289 -21.17 3.54 -6.36
C GLN A 289 -22.13 3.81 -7.53
N GLU A 290 -22.82 4.94 -7.62
CA GLU A 290 -23.61 5.26 -8.83
C GLU A 290 -22.75 5.65 -10.05
N SER A 291 -21.44 5.47 -9.99
CA SER A 291 -20.52 5.60 -11.13
C SER A 291 -20.61 4.39 -12.08
N THR A 292 -20.54 4.65 -13.39
CA THR A 292 -20.40 3.60 -14.41
C THR A 292 -18.94 3.12 -14.52
N PRO A 293 -18.68 1.92 -15.07
CA PRO A 293 -17.33 1.47 -15.41
C PRO A 293 -16.49 2.52 -16.15
N LEU A 294 -17.14 3.31 -17.03
CA LEU A 294 -16.48 4.35 -17.81
C LEU A 294 -16.02 5.54 -16.95
N HIS A 295 -16.80 5.96 -15.94
CA HIS A 295 -16.35 6.95 -14.96
C HIS A 295 -15.12 6.46 -14.21
N LEU A 296 -15.17 5.23 -13.70
CA LEU A 296 -14.11 4.65 -12.90
C LEU A 296 -12.83 4.46 -13.72
N ALA A 297 -12.92 4.02 -14.98
CA ALA A 297 -11.77 3.92 -15.87
C ALA A 297 -11.16 5.30 -16.21
N ALA A 298 -12.01 6.31 -16.44
CA ALA A 298 -11.56 7.68 -16.70
C ALA A 298 -10.91 8.33 -15.48
N GLU A 299 -11.45 8.09 -14.28
CA GLU A 299 -10.90 8.52 -13.00
C GLU A 299 -9.53 7.91 -12.71
N ARG A 300 -9.28 6.70 -13.22
CA ARG A 300 -7.97 6.05 -13.15
C ARG A 300 -6.99 6.51 -14.24
N GLY A 301 -7.42 7.35 -15.19
CA GLY A 301 -6.62 7.77 -16.34
C GLY A 301 -6.21 6.59 -17.23
N ALA A 302 -7.09 5.60 -17.39
CA ALA A 302 -6.79 4.35 -18.09
C ALA A 302 -7.34 4.36 -19.53
N ALA A 303 -6.64 5.05 -20.44
CA ALA A 303 -7.07 5.23 -21.83
C ALA A 303 -7.49 3.93 -22.55
N GLU A 304 -6.74 2.83 -22.35
CA GLU A 304 -7.07 1.55 -22.96
C GLU A 304 -8.35 0.91 -22.42
N ALA A 305 -8.63 1.12 -21.13
CA ALA A 305 -9.85 0.66 -20.48
C ALA A 305 -11.05 1.49 -20.94
N VAL A 306 -10.90 2.81 -21.00
CA VAL A 306 -11.89 3.75 -21.54
C VAL A 306 -12.24 3.38 -22.99
N ALA A 307 -11.25 3.18 -23.84
CA ALA A 307 -11.47 2.78 -25.23
C ALA A 307 -12.19 1.43 -25.35
N ALA A 308 -11.84 0.44 -24.51
CA ALA A 308 -12.51 -0.87 -24.52
C ALA A 308 -13.99 -0.76 -24.12
N LEU A 309 -14.31 0.03 -23.09
CA LEU A 309 -15.68 0.25 -22.63
C LEU A 309 -16.52 0.96 -23.69
N LEU A 310 -15.98 2.02 -24.32
CA LEU A 310 -16.64 2.73 -25.42
C LEU A 310 -16.89 1.82 -26.62
N ALA A 311 -15.91 0.98 -26.98
CA ALA A 311 -16.07 0.01 -28.08
C ALA A 311 -17.18 -1.02 -27.82
N HIS A 312 -17.52 -1.27 -26.55
CA HIS A 312 -18.62 -2.16 -26.16
C HIS A 312 -19.95 -1.42 -25.96
N GLY A 313 -20.03 -0.12 -26.25
CA GLY A 313 -21.25 0.66 -26.17
C GLY A 313 -21.51 1.32 -24.81
N ALA A 314 -20.47 1.57 -24.01
CA ALA A 314 -20.59 2.46 -22.86
C ALA A 314 -21.08 3.85 -23.29
N GLU A 315 -21.99 4.43 -22.53
CA GLU A 315 -22.52 5.77 -22.79
C GLU A 315 -21.50 6.83 -22.37
N ALA A 316 -21.01 7.60 -23.35
CA ALA A 316 -19.91 8.56 -23.16
C ALA A 316 -20.30 9.75 -22.25
N ASP A 317 -21.57 10.14 -22.23
CA ASP A 317 -22.14 11.24 -21.43
C ASP A 317 -22.99 10.75 -20.24
N ALA A 318 -22.83 9.49 -19.83
CA ALA A 318 -23.47 9.00 -18.62
C ALA A 318 -23.13 9.92 -17.44
N ARG A 319 -24.09 10.17 -16.55
CA ARG A 319 -23.89 10.98 -15.34
C ARG A 319 -23.92 10.12 -14.09
N ASP A 320 -22.98 10.39 -13.19
CA ASP A 320 -22.94 9.81 -11.86
C ASP A 320 -23.81 10.59 -10.85
N GLU A 321 -23.70 10.25 -9.55
CA GLU A 321 -24.41 10.89 -8.44
C GLU A 321 -24.17 12.40 -8.33
N ASP A 322 -22.98 12.85 -8.72
CA ASP A 322 -22.55 14.24 -8.63
C ASP A 322 -22.81 14.99 -9.96
N GLU A 323 -23.59 14.40 -10.87
CA GLU A 323 -23.86 14.89 -12.22
C GLU A 323 -22.59 15.02 -13.10
N HIS A 324 -21.50 14.36 -12.71
CA HIS A 324 -20.26 14.35 -13.46
C HIS A 324 -20.29 13.29 -14.56
N THR A 325 -19.62 13.60 -15.68
CA THR A 325 -19.44 12.69 -16.82
C THR A 325 -18.09 11.99 -16.77
N PRO A 326 -17.85 10.89 -17.51
CA PRO A 326 -16.52 10.32 -17.64
C PRO A 326 -15.47 11.30 -18.20
N LEU A 327 -15.86 12.22 -19.09
CA LEU A 327 -14.95 13.21 -19.64
C LEU A 327 -14.47 14.22 -18.58
N TRP A 328 -15.29 14.50 -17.57
CA TRP A 328 -14.88 15.30 -16.42
C TRP A 328 -13.73 14.65 -15.65
N TYR A 329 -13.85 13.36 -15.33
CA TYR A 329 -12.79 12.62 -14.66
C TYR A 329 -11.52 12.50 -15.51
N ALA A 330 -11.66 12.29 -16.83
CA ALA A 330 -10.52 12.28 -17.75
C ALA A 330 -9.81 13.65 -17.81
N ALA A 331 -10.56 14.76 -17.76
CA ALA A 331 -9.99 16.10 -17.67
C ALA A 331 -9.25 16.32 -16.34
N CYS A 332 -9.82 15.89 -15.22
CA CYS A 332 -9.21 16.00 -13.88
C CYS A 332 -7.95 15.14 -13.70
N THR A 333 -7.79 14.07 -14.50
CA THR A 333 -6.56 13.26 -14.53
C THR A 333 -5.56 13.72 -15.58
N VAL A 334 -5.95 14.65 -16.46
CA VAL A 334 -5.17 15.16 -17.60
C VAL A 334 -4.64 14.01 -18.48
N ASP A 335 -5.43 12.94 -18.61
CA ASP A 335 -5.06 11.78 -19.43
C ASP A 335 -5.47 11.98 -20.89
N GLU A 336 -4.51 12.38 -21.74
CA GLU A 336 -4.74 12.66 -23.16
C GLU A 336 -5.45 11.50 -23.88
N GLY A 337 -5.08 10.25 -23.57
CA GLY A 337 -5.64 9.07 -24.22
C GLY A 337 -7.14 8.91 -23.93
N SER A 338 -7.54 9.01 -22.66
CA SER A 338 -8.94 8.94 -22.24
C SER A 338 -9.75 10.11 -22.80
N VAL A 339 -9.21 11.34 -22.76
CA VAL A 339 -9.85 12.54 -23.31
C VAL A 339 -10.12 12.37 -24.81
N ARG A 340 -9.13 11.93 -25.58
CA ARG A 340 -9.30 11.68 -27.02
C ARG A 340 -10.34 10.60 -27.31
N ALA A 341 -10.31 9.50 -26.55
CA ALA A 341 -11.25 8.40 -26.73
C ALA A 341 -12.70 8.86 -26.48
N LEU A 342 -12.94 9.60 -25.41
CA LEU A 342 -14.26 10.12 -25.05
C LEU A 342 -14.78 11.16 -26.06
N ILE A 343 -13.94 12.13 -26.46
CA ILE A 343 -14.31 13.12 -27.50
C ILE A 343 -14.62 12.41 -28.83
N SER A 344 -13.82 11.40 -29.21
CA SER A 344 -14.05 10.64 -30.44
C SER A 344 -15.34 9.82 -30.39
N ALA A 345 -15.77 9.42 -29.20
CA ALA A 345 -17.06 8.77 -28.97
C ALA A 345 -18.25 9.75 -28.89
N GLY A 346 -18.01 11.05 -29.05
CA GLY A 346 -19.05 12.08 -29.09
C GLY A 346 -19.44 12.66 -27.74
N ALA A 347 -18.61 12.49 -26.70
CA ALA A 347 -18.84 13.09 -25.39
C ALA A 347 -18.99 14.62 -25.48
N ASP A 348 -19.94 15.18 -24.74
CA ASP A 348 -20.14 16.61 -24.63
C ASP A 348 -19.02 17.26 -23.84
N VAL A 349 -18.32 18.16 -24.52
CA VAL A 349 -17.13 18.85 -24.00
C VAL A 349 -17.49 20.10 -23.22
N TRP A 350 -18.62 20.74 -23.51
CA TRP A 350 -18.84 22.15 -23.11
C TRP A 350 -19.94 22.36 -22.09
N THR A 351 -20.80 21.38 -21.82
CA THR A 351 -21.80 21.50 -20.74
C THR A 351 -21.12 21.60 -19.37
N PRO A 352 -21.39 22.68 -18.60
CA PRO A 352 -20.86 22.81 -17.24
C PRO A 352 -21.41 21.73 -16.30
N GLN A 353 -20.56 21.29 -15.37
CA GLN A 353 -20.87 20.26 -14.37
C GLN A 353 -20.72 20.80 -12.95
N ILE A 354 -19.77 21.73 -12.72
CA ILE A 354 -19.68 22.52 -11.47
C ILE A 354 -19.61 24.00 -11.82
N GLY A 355 -20.62 24.79 -11.44
CA GLY A 355 -20.67 26.22 -11.73
C GLY A 355 -20.39 26.51 -13.22
N PRO A 356 -19.38 27.34 -13.58
CA PRO A 356 -19.02 27.60 -14.96
C PRO A 356 -18.12 26.53 -15.60
N TRP A 357 -17.70 25.50 -14.85
CA TRP A 357 -16.69 24.54 -15.28
C TRP A 357 -17.30 23.34 -15.99
N SER A 358 -16.95 23.21 -17.27
CA SER A 358 -17.13 22.03 -18.10
C SER A 358 -15.80 21.30 -18.30
N PRO A 359 -15.78 20.03 -18.75
CA PRO A 359 -14.53 19.32 -19.04
C PRO A 359 -13.65 20.08 -20.04
N GLY A 360 -14.25 20.64 -21.09
CA GLY A 360 -13.56 21.46 -22.08
C GLY A 360 -12.95 22.72 -21.48
N ARG A 361 -13.68 23.41 -20.60
CA ARG A 361 -13.16 24.61 -19.93
C ARG A 361 -11.97 24.26 -19.02
N LEU A 362 -12.03 23.16 -18.28
CA LEU A 362 -10.88 22.67 -17.52
C LEU A 362 -9.70 22.35 -18.43
N LEU A 363 -9.93 21.62 -19.53
CA LEU A 363 -8.88 21.23 -20.48
C LEU A 363 -8.20 22.44 -21.13
N LEU A 364 -8.92 23.53 -21.39
CA LEU A 364 -8.34 24.80 -21.88
C LEU A 364 -7.30 25.41 -20.92
N THR A 365 -7.34 25.05 -19.64
CA THR A 365 -6.36 25.50 -18.63
C THR A 365 -5.16 24.57 -18.53
N THR A 366 -5.08 23.49 -19.31
CA THR A 366 -4.03 22.46 -19.21
C THR A 366 -3.21 22.37 -20.51
N PRO A 367 -2.10 21.60 -20.54
CA PRO A 367 -1.41 21.29 -21.78
C PRO A 367 -2.27 20.61 -22.86
N LEU A 368 -3.45 20.08 -22.49
CA LEU A 368 -4.40 19.46 -23.42
C LEU A 368 -5.36 20.45 -24.09
N ALA A 369 -5.22 21.77 -23.84
CA ALA A 369 -6.02 22.81 -24.49
C ALA A 369 -6.14 22.67 -26.02
N PRO A 370 -5.08 22.30 -26.78
CA PRO A 370 -5.18 22.12 -28.23
C PRO A 370 -6.17 21.04 -28.68
N LEU A 371 -6.55 20.10 -27.81
CA LEU A 371 -7.52 19.06 -28.12
C LEU A 371 -8.95 19.59 -28.23
N VAL A 372 -9.26 20.66 -27.49
CA VAL A 372 -10.62 21.19 -27.35
C VAL A 372 -10.77 22.58 -27.96
N ALA A 373 -9.71 23.38 -28.06
CA ALA A 373 -9.78 24.76 -28.54
C ALA A 373 -10.42 24.93 -29.93
N GLY A 374 -10.28 23.92 -30.81
CA GLY A 374 -10.87 23.94 -32.16
C GLY A 374 -12.27 23.33 -32.26
N LEU A 375 -12.83 22.81 -31.17
CA LEU A 375 -14.13 22.15 -31.20
C LEU A 375 -15.30 23.17 -31.20
N PRO A 376 -16.44 22.85 -31.84
CA PRO A 376 -17.63 23.70 -31.80
C PRO A 376 -18.07 23.98 -30.35
N GLY A 377 -18.37 25.24 -30.02
CA GLY A 377 -18.76 25.64 -28.67
C GLY A 377 -17.61 26.07 -27.77
N ALA A 378 -16.35 25.96 -28.22
CA ALA A 378 -15.20 26.48 -27.50
C ALA A 378 -15.33 28.00 -27.28
N VAL A 379 -15.19 28.42 -26.02
CA VAL A 379 -15.10 29.83 -25.63
C VAL A 379 -13.72 30.05 -25.04
N GLU A 380 -12.98 31.01 -25.58
CA GLU A 380 -11.67 31.38 -25.03
C GLU A 380 -11.80 31.87 -23.59
N LEU A 381 -10.83 31.52 -22.75
CA LEU A 381 -10.77 32.03 -21.39
C LEU A 381 -10.54 33.55 -21.43
N PRO A 382 -11.25 34.35 -20.60
CA PRO A 382 -10.97 35.76 -20.42
C PRO A 382 -9.48 36.00 -20.16
N VAL A 383 -8.93 37.10 -20.71
CA VAL A 383 -7.49 37.42 -20.63
C VAL A 383 -6.98 37.45 -19.19
N GLU A 384 -7.79 37.98 -18.26
CA GLU A 384 -7.47 38.06 -16.84
C GLU A 384 -7.42 36.68 -16.18
N GLU A 385 -8.38 35.81 -16.47
CA GLU A 385 -8.43 34.45 -15.95
C GLU A 385 -7.28 33.61 -16.50
N ALA A 386 -7.02 33.70 -17.81
CA ALA A 386 -5.86 33.06 -18.43
C ALA A 386 -4.53 33.57 -17.85
N ALA A 387 -4.46 34.85 -17.44
CA ALA A 387 -3.29 35.39 -16.74
C ALA A 387 -3.16 34.83 -15.33
N ALA A 388 -4.27 34.66 -14.60
CA ALA A 388 -4.27 34.06 -13.26
C ALA A 388 -3.78 32.59 -13.28
N PHE A 389 -4.21 31.79 -14.25
CA PHE A 389 -3.68 30.43 -14.45
C PHE A 389 -2.17 30.43 -14.74
N ARG A 390 -1.70 31.31 -15.62
CA ARG A 390 -0.25 31.42 -15.92
C ARG A 390 0.56 31.85 -14.69
N GLU A 391 0.03 32.74 -13.87
CA GLU A 391 0.68 33.16 -12.62
C GLU A 391 0.71 32.02 -11.60
N ALA A 392 -0.40 31.29 -11.44
CA ALA A 392 -0.45 30.09 -10.58
C ALA A 392 0.53 29.02 -11.05
N ASP A 393 0.55 28.68 -12.34
CA ASP A 393 1.48 27.70 -12.92
C ASP A 393 2.95 28.12 -12.73
N ALA A 394 3.27 29.41 -12.85
CA ALA A 394 4.62 29.92 -12.61
C ALA A 394 5.03 29.77 -11.13
N LEU A 395 4.12 30.01 -10.19
CA LEU A 395 4.38 29.81 -8.77
C LEU A 395 4.51 28.32 -8.41
N ILE A 396 3.67 27.45 -8.99
CA ILE A 396 3.77 25.99 -8.84
C ILE A 396 5.13 25.51 -9.32
N ALA A 397 5.57 25.97 -10.49
CA ALA A 397 6.88 25.63 -11.05
C ALA A 397 8.04 26.13 -10.17
N ALA A 398 7.89 27.29 -9.51
CA ALA A 398 8.88 27.83 -8.58
C ALA A 398 9.02 27.01 -7.29
N CYS A 399 8.09 26.10 -6.98
CA CYS A 399 8.23 25.17 -5.86
C CYS A 399 9.15 23.97 -6.17
N GLY A 400 9.66 23.85 -7.39
CA GLY A 400 10.60 22.80 -7.81
C GLY A 400 9.92 21.49 -8.21
N ASP A 401 10.74 20.47 -8.41
CA ASP A 401 10.35 19.15 -8.96
C ASP A 401 10.45 17.99 -7.95
N ARG A 402 10.93 18.23 -6.73
CA ARG A 402 11.06 17.21 -5.69
C ARG A 402 9.84 17.19 -4.79
N GLU A 403 9.40 16.00 -4.42
CA GLU A 403 8.37 15.80 -3.42
C GLU A 403 8.83 16.37 -2.07
N LEU A 404 7.89 17.02 -1.38
CA LEU A 404 8.12 17.59 -0.08
C LEU A 404 7.56 16.65 0.99
N TRP A 405 8.33 16.45 2.05
CA TRP A 405 7.82 15.82 3.26
C TRP A 405 6.97 16.85 4.01
N THR A 406 5.65 16.76 3.85
CA THR A 406 4.70 17.72 4.41
C THR A 406 4.03 17.23 5.69
N GLU A 407 4.04 15.94 6.01
CA GLU A 407 3.34 15.42 7.19
C GLU A 407 3.87 16.04 8.50
N GLY A 408 3.00 16.79 9.19
CA GLY A 408 3.35 17.48 10.44
C GLY A 408 4.02 18.84 10.25
N LEU A 409 4.23 19.27 9.02
CA LEU A 409 4.88 20.54 8.71
C LEU A 409 3.88 21.71 8.84
N GLY A 410 4.22 22.68 9.67
CA GLY A 410 3.66 24.02 9.62
C GLY A 410 4.60 24.97 8.90
N LEU A 411 4.02 25.87 8.12
CA LEU A 411 4.75 26.90 7.41
C LEU A 411 3.98 28.22 7.36
N CYS A 412 4.67 29.34 7.17
CA CYS A 412 4.05 30.62 6.97
C CYS A 412 4.84 31.48 6.00
N PHE A 413 4.17 32.01 5.00
CA PHE A 413 4.72 33.00 4.08
C PHE A 413 4.39 34.40 4.61
N VAL A 414 5.41 35.25 4.80
CA VAL A 414 5.25 36.63 5.31
C VAL A 414 5.81 37.62 4.31
N ARG A 415 4.95 38.53 3.83
CA ARG A 415 5.33 39.47 2.76
C ARG A 415 6.18 40.62 3.27
N GLY A 416 7.25 40.94 2.54
CA GLY A 416 7.99 42.20 2.65
C GLY A 416 8.87 42.37 3.88
N LEU A 417 8.88 41.41 4.82
CA LEU A 417 9.70 41.49 6.02
C LEU A 417 11.04 40.78 5.83
N SER A 418 12.08 41.30 6.50
CA SER A 418 13.37 40.63 6.63
C SER A 418 13.35 39.60 7.75
N GLU A 419 14.29 38.64 7.71
CA GLU A 419 14.48 37.67 8.79
C GLU A 419 14.57 38.34 10.16
N GLU A 420 15.36 39.40 10.29
CA GLU A 420 15.53 40.09 11.56
C GLU A 420 14.23 40.67 12.11
N GLU A 421 13.38 41.21 11.24
CA GLU A 421 12.11 41.79 11.64
C GLU A 421 11.11 40.71 12.06
N VAL A 422 11.05 39.60 11.31
CA VAL A 422 10.24 38.43 11.70
C VAL A 422 10.70 37.88 13.05
N ILE A 423 12.01 37.72 13.25
CA ILE A 423 12.58 37.22 14.52
C ILE A 423 12.21 38.13 15.70
N ARG A 424 12.29 39.46 15.52
CA ARG A 424 11.87 40.41 16.56
C ARG A 424 10.38 40.27 16.90
N ARG A 425 9.52 40.10 15.89
CA ARG A 425 8.07 39.93 16.07
C ARG A 425 7.71 38.61 16.75
N LEU A 426 8.49 37.56 16.52
CA LEU A 426 8.41 36.30 17.25
C LEU A 426 8.96 36.39 18.69
N GLY A 427 9.45 37.56 19.12
CA GLY A 427 9.88 37.82 20.50
C GLY A 427 11.33 37.49 20.81
N ALA A 428 12.18 37.27 19.80
CA ALA A 428 13.59 36.93 19.98
C ALA A 428 14.55 38.04 19.51
N ASP A 429 15.78 37.98 20.02
CA ASP A 429 16.88 38.84 19.57
C ASP A 429 17.57 38.16 18.36
N PRO A 430 17.54 38.76 17.16
CA PRO A 430 18.18 38.19 15.98
C PRO A 430 19.64 37.79 16.23
N ALA A 431 20.40 38.56 17.00
CA ALA A 431 21.81 38.27 17.26
C ALA A 431 22.04 36.95 18.03
N LYS A 432 21.00 36.39 18.65
CA LYS A 432 21.05 35.16 19.45
C LYS A 432 20.46 33.94 18.74
N CYS A 433 19.88 34.11 17.56
CA CYS A 433 19.27 33.01 16.80
C CYS A 433 20.32 32.27 15.97
N PRO A 434 20.62 30.99 16.29
CA PRO A 434 21.61 30.22 15.55
C PRO A 434 21.09 29.89 14.15
N THR A 435 22.03 29.80 13.20
CA THR A 435 21.74 29.37 11.82
C THR A 435 22.21 27.93 11.65
N ALA A 436 21.30 27.02 11.34
CA ALA A 436 21.59 25.62 11.12
C ALA A 436 20.48 24.97 10.28
N ASP A 437 20.75 23.81 9.69
CA ASP A 437 19.69 22.94 9.17
C ASP A 437 18.87 22.30 10.32
N LEU A 438 17.83 21.53 9.99
CA LEU A 438 16.99 20.86 10.99
C LEU A 438 17.75 19.82 11.82
N GLU A 439 18.69 19.09 11.22
CA GLU A 439 19.45 18.02 11.90
C GLU A 439 20.44 18.57 12.93
N HIS A 440 20.92 19.79 12.72
CA HIS A 440 21.88 20.49 13.58
C HIS A 440 21.26 21.70 14.30
N GLY A 441 19.93 21.73 14.46
CA GLY A 441 19.20 22.77 15.16
C GLY A 441 19.56 22.88 16.66
N PRO A 442 19.14 23.95 17.35
CA PRO A 442 19.45 24.19 18.77
C PRO A 442 18.62 23.34 19.76
N PHE A 443 18.10 22.19 19.33
CA PHE A 443 17.20 21.32 20.08
C PHE A 443 17.60 19.85 19.91
N ASP A 444 17.21 19.01 20.87
CA ASP A 444 17.41 17.56 20.81
C ASP A 444 16.27 16.92 19.99
N LEU A 445 16.59 16.40 18.81
CA LEU A 445 15.63 15.69 17.96
C LEU A 445 15.10 14.37 18.59
N THR A 446 15.69 13.90 19.69
CA THR A 446 15.17 12.75 20.44
C THR A 446 14.06 13.12 21.42
N ASP A 447 13.93 14.42 21.77
CA ASP A 447 12.78 14.97 22.48
C ASP A 447 11.77 15.50 21.46
N TYR A 448 10.63 14.81 21.31
CA TYR A 448 9.61 15.19 20.33
C TYR A 448 8.94 16.54 20.64
N ASP A 449 8.99 17.02 21.89
CA ASP A 449 8.34 18.27 22.29
C ASP A 449 9.28 19.48 22.12
N GLU A 450 10.59 19.29 22.13
CA GLU A 450 11.56 20.38 22.09
C GLU A 450 11.55 21.12 20.72
N PRO A 451 11.57 20.45 19.56
CA PRO A 451 11.47 21.11 18.25
C PRO A 451 10.19 21.93 18.06
N LEU A 452 9.09 21.54 18.72
CA LEU A 452 7.81 22.28 18.68
C LEU A 452 7.91 23.67 19.32
N ARG A 453 8.95 23.92 20.11
CA ARG A 453 9.20 25.23 20.70
C ARG A 453 9.93 26.17 19.76
N TYR A 454 10.49 25.67 18.67
CA TYR A 454 11.31 26.46 17.76
C TYR A 454 10.63 26.67 16.41
N ALA A 455 10.85 27.84 15.82
CA ALA A 455 10.49 28.14 14.44
C ALA A 455 11.75 28.50 13.65
N GLY A 456 11.91 27.91 12.47
CA GLY A 456 12.96 28.26 11.52
C GLY A 456 12.50 29.39 10.63
N VAL A 457 13.30 30.44 10.47
CA VAL A 457 13.03 31.60 9.61
C VAL A 457 14.07 31.68 8.50
N VAL A 458 13.62 31.86 7.26
CA VAL A 458 14.46 32.03 6.06
C VAL A 458 13.90 33.12 5.16
N SER A 459 14.77 33.97 4.61
CA SER A 459 14.37 34.97 3.62
C SER A 459 14.09 34.31 2.28
N VAL A 460 13.06 34.78 1.58
CA VAL A 460 12.76 34.35 0.20
C VAL A 460 12.92 35.53 -0.75
N PRO A 461 13.74 35.39 -1.81
CA PRO A 461 13.92 36.45 -2.80
C PRO A 461 12.64 36.67 -3.61
N GLY A 462 12.38 37.91 -4.03
CA GLY A 462 11.20 38.26 -4.80
C GLY A 462 10.92 39.77 -4.84
N ALA A 463 9.81 40.14 -5.48
CA ALA A 463 9.32 41.52 -5.54
C ALA A 463 7.79 41.55 -5.32
N PRO A 464 7.31 41.85 -4.09
CA PRO A 464 8.12 42.03 -2.87
C PRO A 464 8.73 40.69 -2.42
N GLY A 465 9.95 40.72 -1.87
CA GLY A 465 10.53 39.57 -1.17
C GLY A 465 9.82 39.34 0.17
N GLY A 466 10.29 38.40 0.99
CA GLY A 466 9.70 38.16 2.29
C GLY A 466 10.44 37.11 3.10
N CYS A 467 9.73 36.45 4.01
CA CYS A 467 10.26 35.34 4.79
C CYS A 467 9.31 34.14 4.74
N VAL A 468 9.89 32.96 4.88
CA VAL A 468 9.18 31.72 5.19
C VAL A 468 9.55 31.33 6.62
N ILE A 469 8.52 31.03 7.41
CA ILE A 469 8.63 30.46 8.73
C ILE A 469 8.24 28.99 8.62
N THR A 470 8.95 28.11 9.32
CA THR A 470 8.70 26.66 9.29
C THR A 470 8.82 26.05 10.67
N GLN A 471 8.05 25.00 10.93
CA GLN A 471 8.12 24.22 12.15
C GLN A 471 7.60 22.80 11.90
N GLU A 472 8.09 21.81 12.64
CA GLU A 472 7.48 20.47 12.75
C GLU A 472 6.21 20.47 13.63
N GLY A 473 5.34 21.46 13.43
CA GLY A 473 4.18 21.75 14.28
C GLY A 473 3.34 22.88 13.70
N TYR A 474 2.18 23.15 14.31
CA TYR A 474 1.17 24.06 13.72
C TYR A 474 1.43 25.54 13.96
N MET A 475 2.39 25.93 14.80
CA MET A 475 2.57 27.32 15.25
C MET A 475 2.68 28.36 14.11
N PRO A 476 3.30 28.09 12.95
CA PRO A 476 3.31 29.04 11.84
C PRO A 476 1.92 29.41 11.31
N SER A 477 0.91 28.56 11.54
CA SER A 477 -0.50 28.80 11.20
C SER A 477 -1.36 29.25 12.38
N ASP A 478 -0.78 29.33 13.59
CA ASP A 478 -1.48 29.73 14.79
C ASP A 478 -1.84 31.23 14.76
N ASP A 479 -3.02 31.54 15.28
CA ASP A 479 -3.58 32.89 15.36
C ASP A 479 -2.64 33.88 16.06
N ALA A 480 -2.05 33.53 17.20
CA ALA A 480 -1.20 34.44 17.97
C ALA A 480 0.10 34.75 17.20
N VAL A 481 0.70 33.73 16.59
CA VAL A 481 1.89 33.89 15.76
C VAL A 481 1.58 34.74 14.53
N LEU A 482 0.49 34.44 13.82
CA LEU A 482 0.07 35.17 12.63
C LEU A 482 -0.22 36.65 12.92
N ARG A 483 -0.92 36.96 14.01
CA ARG A 483 -1.15 38.36 14.43
C ARG A 483 0.17 39.10 14.68
N ALA A 484 1.13 38.45 15.33
CA ALA A 484 2.44 39.06 15.64
C ALA A 484 3.25 39.36 14.37
N ILE A 485 3.32 38.42 13.43
CA ILE A 485 4.16 38.55 12.23
C ILE A 485 3.52 39.38 11.11
N SER A 486 2.18 39.47 11.05
CA SER A 486 1.46 40.15 9.97
C SER A 486 1.19 41.64 10.19
N ALA A 487 1.57 42.25 11.31
CA ALA A 487 1.34 43.69 11.53
C ALA A 487 1.94 44.57 10.41
N GLY A 488 1.13 45.35 9.71
CA GLY A 488 1.53 46.16 8.55
C GLY A 488 1.84 45.37 7.27
N THR A 489 1.51 44.08 7.18
CA THR A 489 1.72 43.25 5.99
C THR A 489 0.70 42.11 5.89
N ASP A 490 0.86 41.23 4.91
CA ASP A 490 0.06 40.01 4.75
C ASP A 490 0.93 38.79 5.10
N ALA A 491 0.33 37.82 5.77
CA ALA A 491 0.94 36.52 6.04
C ALA A 491 -0.07 35.40 5.82
N TYR A 492 0.40 34.25 5.31
CA TYR A 492 -0.43 33.08 5.11
C TYR A 492 0.25 31.85 5.70
N GLY A 493 -0.36 31.28 6.74
CA GLY A 493 0.08 30.06 7.40
C GLY A 493 -0.58 28.83 6.81
N ILE A 494 0.15 27.72 6.71
CA ILE A 494 -0.37 26.38 6.38
C ILE A 494 0.06 25.41 7.47
N TYR A 495 -0.81 24.46 7.80
CA TYR A 495 -0.45 23.27 8.56
C TYR A 495 -0.97 22.00 7.88
N PHE A 496 -0.03 21.11 7.55
CA PHE A 496 -0.31 19.79 7.02
C PHE A 496 -0.54 18.81 8.18
N ASN A 497 -1.80 18.62 8.56
CA ASN A 497 -2.14 17.88 9.77
C ASN A 497 -1.92 16.37 9.58
N PRO A 498 -1.09 15.70 10.41
CA PRO A 498 -0.89 14.24 10.35
C PRO A 498 -2.18 13.43 10.58
N LYS A 499 -3.20 14.04 11.19
CA LYS A 499 -4.52 13.42 11.42
C LYS A 499 -5.46 13.53 10.21
N GLY A 500 -5.04 14.22 9.15
CA GLY A 500 -5.81 14.48 7.93
C GLY A 500 -6.18 15.96 7.79
N GLY A 501 -6.27 16.40 6.53
CA GLY A 501 -6.58 17.77 6.13
C GLY A 501 -5.36 18.68 6.09
N THR A 502 -5.44 19.71 5.24
CA THR A 502 -4.45 20.79 5.18
C THR A 502 -5.15 22.09 5.53
N PHE A 503 -4.70 22.79 6.56
CA PHE A 503 -5.38 23.99 7.06
C PHE A 503 -4.59 25.24 6.72
N GLY A 504 -5.28 26.27 6.24
CA GLY A 504 -4.72 27.57 5.88
C GLY A 504 -5.32 28.70 6.69
N THR A 505 -4.49 29.67 7.08
CA THR A 505 -4.95 30.88 7.76
C THR A 505 -4.27 32.10 7.15
N LEU A 506 -5.08 33.04 6.64
CA LEU A 506 -4.63 34.33 6.15
C LEU A 506 -4.74 35.37 7.27
N ALA A 507 -3.66 36.09 7.53
CA ALA A 507 -3.66 37.27 8.37
C ALA A 507 -3.23 38.51 7.58
N ARG A 508 -3.91 39.63 7.82
CA ARG A 508 -3.64 40.93 7.20
C ARG A 508 -3.60 42.00 8.28
N ASP A 509 -2.50 42.76 8.30
CA ASP A 509 -2.29 43.87 9.23
C ASP A 509 -2.52 43.50 10.71
N GLY A 510 -2.02 42.31 11.11
CA GLY A 510 -2.13 41.84 12.49
C GLY A 510 -3.47 41.24 12.87
N GLU A 511 -4.38 41.03 11.92
CA GLU A 511 -5.70 40.42 12.14
C GLU A 511 -5.90 39.18 11.28
N VAL A 512 -6.54 38.16 11.84
CA VAL A 512 -6.90 36.93 11.10
C VAL A 512 -8.11 37.22 10.22
N ALA A 513 -7.93 37.08 8.91
CA ALA A 513 -8.93 37.45 7.91
C ALA A 513 -9.70 36.25 7.35
N LEU A 514 -9.06 35.09 7.27
CA LEU A 514 -9.64 33.84 6.74
C LEU A 514 -8.96 32.64 7.39
N SER A 515 -9.76 31.61 7.70
CA SER A 515 -9.28 30.26 7.99
C SER A 515 -10.04 29.29 7.08
N GLU A 516 -9.32 28.37 6.45
CA GLU A 516 -9.86 27.44 5.45
C GLU A 516 -9.18 26.07 5.52
N GLU A 517 -9.86 25.06 4.99
CA GLU A 517 -9.22 23.78 4.65
C GLU A 517 -8.88 23.82 3.15
N ILE A 518 -7.59 23.67 2.84
CA ILE A 518 -7.01 23.75 1.50
C ILE A 518 -6.93 22.33 0.91
N ASP A 519 -6.75 22.25 -0.41
CA ASP A 519 -6.56 21.00 -1.16
C ASP A 519 -7.81 20.11 -1.15
N LEU A 520 -8.95 20.71 -0.85
CA LEU A 520 -10.27 20.12 -1.05
C LEU A 520 -10.71 20.27 -2.50
N TRP A 521 -11.54 19.34 -2.94
CA TRP A 521 -12.18 19.43 -4.24
C TRP A 521 -13.04 20.69 -4.31
N PRO A 522 -12.84 21.58 -5.31
CA PRO A 522 -13.59 22.83 -5.38
C PRO A 522 -15.04 22.56 -5.79
N ASP A 523 -15.96 23.18 -5.06
CA ASP A 523 -17.38 23.24 -5.40
C ASP A 523 -17.73 24.56 -6.12
N GLU A 524 -19.02 24.81 -6.37
CA GLU A 524 -19.48 26.05 -7.01
C GLU A 524 -19.19 27.31 -6.17
N SER A 525 -19.07 27.17 -4.83
CA SER A 525 -18.78 28.26 -3.90
C SER A 525 -17.28 28.52 -3.71
N ALA A 526 -16.43 27.61 -4.18
CA ALA A 526 -14.99 27.70 -4.02
C ALA A 526 -14.43 28.99 -4.66
N PRO A 527 -13.47 29.68 -3.99
CA PRO A 527 -12.80 30.84 -4.56
C PRO A 527 -12.13 30.52 -5.90
N ALA A 528 -12.09 31.49 -6.82
CA ALA A 528 -11.44 31.31 -8.13
C ALA A 528 -9.98 30.81 -8.02
N ALA A 529 -9.27 31.20 -6.96
CA ALA A 529 -7.92 30.75 -6.69
C ALA A 529 -7.82 29.22 -6.53
N HIS A 530 -8.80 28.54 -5.93
CA HIS A 530 -8.80 27.08 -5.80
C HIS A 530 -8.79 26.38 -7.16
N TRP A 531 -9.46 26.99 -8.16
CA TRP A 531 -9.44 26.53 -9.55
C TRP A 531 -8.11 26.83 -10.23
N HIS A 532 -7.56 28.04 -10.04
CA HIS A 532 -6.28 28.46 -10.62
C HIS A 532 -5.10 27.60 -10.14
N PHE A 533 -5.08 27.23 -8.86
CA PHE A 533 -4.07 26.36 -8.24
C PHE A 533 -4.38 24.86 -8.38
N ARG A 534 -5.36 24.50 -9.21
CA ARG A 534 -5.61 23.11 -9.66
C ARG A 534 -5.94 22.12 -8.54
N PHE A 535 -6.64 22.54 -7.48
CA PHE A 535 -7.14 21.61 -6.45
C PHE A 535 -8.19 20.62 -6.98
N TRP A 536 -8.74 20.85 -8.17
CA TRP A 536 -9.58 19.90 -8.91
C TRP A 536 -8.79 18.78 -9.62
N GLN A 537 -7.47 18.88 -9.74
CA GLN A 537 -6.67 17.93 -10.51
C GLN A 537 -6.31 16.70 -9.65
N ARG A 538 -6.81 15.52 -10.01
CA ARG A 538 -6.62 14.26 -9.25
C ARG A 538 -5.25 13.64 -9.42
N ARG A 539 -4.70 13.75 -10.64
CA ARG A 539 -3.35 13.26 -10.94
C ARG A 539 -2.42 14.45 -10.94
N HIS A 540 -1.65 14.62 -9.87
CA HIS A 540 -0.71 15.72 -9.78
C HIS A 540 0.31 15.63 -10.92
N THR A 541 0.33 16.64 -11.79
CA THR A 541 1.40 16.85 -12.80
C THR A 541 2.58 17.63 -12.21
N PHE A 542 2.50 17.95 -10.92
CA PHE A 542 3.47 18.67 -10.12
C PHE A 542 3.77 17.85 -8.83
N PRO A 543 4.88 18.09 -8.14
CA PRO A 543 5.21 17.38 -6.91
C PRO A 543 4.15 17.60 -5.83
N HIS A 544 3.95 16.60 -4.97
CA HIS A 544 2.98 16.68 -3.89
C HIS A 544 3.24 17.91 -2.99
N GLY A 545 2.19 18.72 -2.77
CA GLY A 545 2.23 19.95 -1.97
C GLY A 545 2.67 21.22 -2.70
N ALA A 546 3.18 21.14 -3.94
CA ALA A 546 3.67 22.31 -4.69
C ALA A 546 2.56 23.35 -4.97
N ASN A 547 1.38 22.89 -5.39
CA ASN A 547 0.19 23.74 -5.57
C ASN A 547 -0.26 24.42 -4.28
N THR A 548 -0.23 23.72 -3.17
CA THR A 548 -0.61 24.25 -1.86
C THR A 548 0.36 25.32 -1.38
N LEU A 549 1.67 25.11 -1.55
CA LEU A 549 2.68 26.13 -1.24
C LEU A 549 2.57 27.37 -2.14
N ALA A 550 2.40 27.14 -3.45
CA ALA A 550 2.22 28.20 -4.43
C ALA A 550 0.97 29.04 -4.12
N TYR A 551 -0.13 28.37 -3.74
CA TYR A 551 -1.36 29.03 -3.30
C TYR A 551 -1.12 29.90 -2.07
N ALA A 552 -0.47 29.38 -1.03
CA ALA A 552 -0.19 30.14 0.18
C ALA A 552 0.73 31.34 -0.06
N ALA A 553 1.77 31.18 -0.88
CA ALA A 553 2.62 32.29 -1.27
C ALA A 553 1.81 33.38 -2.00
N ALA A 554 0.94 33.01 -2.94
CA ALA A 554 0.07 33.95 -3.63
C ALA A 554 -0.91 34.65 -2.67
N MET A 555 -1.49 33.92 -1.71
CA MET A 555 -2.40 34.47 -0.71
C MET A 555 -1.72 35.44 0.26
N ALA A 556 -0.44 35.19 0.59
CA ALA A 556 0.41 36.16 1.30
C ALA A 556 0.84 37.34 0.41
N GLY A 557 0.60 37.30 -0.89
CA GLY A 557 1.02 38.33 -1.84
C GLY A 557 2.53 38.28 -2.17
N LEU A 558 3.12 37.09 -2.10
CA LEU A 558 4.51 36.81 -2.44
C LEU A 558 4.63 36.17 -3.82
N ARG A 559 5.62 36.65 -4.59
CA ARG A 559 6.06 36.02 -5.84
C ARG A 559 7.42 35.40 -5.60
N ILE A 560 7.41 34.09 -5.34
CA ILE A 560 8.61 33.31 -5.05
C ILE A 560 9.25 32.82 -6.35
N SER A 561 10.58 32.90 -6.45
CA SER A 561 11.34 32.35 -7.57
C SER A 561 11.92 30.97 -7.27
N ASP A 562 12.08 30.63 -5.98
CA ASP A 562 12.50 29.33 -5.49
C ASP A 562 11.87 29.13 -4.10
N ALA A 563 10.82 28.31 -4.03
CA ALA A 563 10.20 27.95 -2.76
C ALA A 563 10.90 26.76 -2.10
N GLN A 564 11.61 25.95 -2.90
CA GLN A 564 12.05 24.62 -2.51
C GLN A 564 13.13 24.72 -1.43
N GLU A 565 14.12 25.57 -1.67
CA GLU A 565 15.17 25.86 -0.69
C GLU A 565 14.56 26.42 0.61
N ALA A 566 13.48 27.20 0.51
CA ALA A 566 12.82 27.79 1.67
C ALA A 566 12.08 26.76 2.54
N VAL A 567 11.59 25.65 1.99
CA VAL A 567 10.82 24.62 2.71
C VAL A 567 11.58 23.32 3.00
N GLU A 568 12.73 23.08 2.36
CA GLU A 568 13.57 21.92 2.60
C GLU A 568 14.15 21.80 4.02
N ARG A 569 14.09 20.58 4.58
CA ARG A 569 14.64 20.28 5.92
C ARG A 569 16.15 20.46 6.04
N ARG A 570 16.88 20.29 4.93
CA ARG A 570 18.35 20.41 4.89
C ARG A 570 18.84 21.84 4.66
N SER A 571 17.93 22.76 4.35
CA SER A 571 18.28 24.16 4.19
C SER A 571 18.57 24.79 5.54
N SER A 572 19.59 25.64 5.58
CA SER A 572 19.93 26.38 6.79
C SER A 572 18.88 27.45 7.08
N ARG A 573 18.47 27.54 8.36
CA ARG A 573 17.47 28.49 8.84
C ARG A 573 17.93 29.13 10.14
N ARG A 574 17.40 30.32 10.43
CA ARG A 574 17.58 30.95 11.73
C ARG A 574 16.54 30.44 12.69
N TRP A 575 16.97 29.76 13.74
CA TRP A 575 16.09 29.14 14.72
C TRP A 575 15.70 30.13 15.82
N VAL A 576 14.40 30.22 16.06
CA VAL A 576 13.77 31.11 17.05
C VAL A 576 13.04 30.26 18.07
N GLU A 577 13.44 30.32 19.34
CA GLU A 577 12.63 29.75 20.42
C GLU A 577 11.39 30.64 20.62
N LEU A 578 10.22 30.07 20.40
CA LEU A 578 8.94 30.76 20.53
C LEU A 578 8.63 30.96 22.03
N PRO A 579 8.32 32.18 22.47
CA PRO A 579 8.04 32.46 23.87
C PRO A 579 6.70 31.83 24.32
N PRO A 580 6.55 31.46 25.62
CA PRO A 580 5.34 30.83 26.16
C PRO A 580 4.03 31.55 25.85
N GLN A 581 4.07 32.88 25.72
CA GLN A 581 2.88 33.69 25.41
C GLN A 581 2.34 33.46 24.00
N LEU A 582 3.14 32.89 23.10
CA LEU A 582 2.68 32.44 21.78
C LEU A 582 2.24 30.98 21.79
N HIS A 583 2.61 30.18 22.80
CA HIS A 583 2.20 28.79 22.97
C HIS A 583 0.82 28.64 23.64
N ASP A 584 0.38 29.65 24.40
CA ASP A 584 -0.86 29.64 25.17
C ASP A 584 -1.75 30.84 24.77
N VAL A 585 -2.66 30.62 23.83
CA VAL A 585 -3.93 31.36 23.73
C VAL A 585 -5.04 30.30 23.62
N PRO A 586 -6.10 30.37 24.48
CA PRO A 586 -7.03 29.26 24.74
C PRO A 586 -7.87 28.80 23.56
#